data_AF-C0QFQ2-F1
#
_entry.id   AF-C0QFQ2-F1
#
_cell.length_a   1.000
_cell.length_b   1.000
_cell.length_c   1.000
_cell.angle_alpha   90.00
_cell.angle_beta   90.00
_cell.angle_gamma   90.00
#
_symmetry.space_group_name_H-M   'P 1'
#
loop_
_entity.id
_entity.type
_entity.pdbx_description
1 polymer ?
#
loop_
_entity_poly.entity_id
_entity_poly.type
_entity_poly.pdbx_seq_one_letter_code
_entity_poly.pdbx_strand_id
1 'polypeptide(L)'
;MMPLVANAQKNNFMLTHIPELLERFSLSYEASDDTCMGYFLYSKENSTTISRNLIVSHSVFSKSLYVSKFYPEIYREINSRYLSAACFYLIAHHAIQRFHLADNCWVNLETEDTVYDSFYSRLNDFDFKIQYHRPANRSYVRGRYHQISLGTEMITVHVGEI
;
A
#
# COMPACT_ATOMS: atom_id res chain seq x y z
N MET A 1 -22.54 -8.06 10.57
CA MET A 1 -22.52 -6.80 11.34
C MET A 1 -21.27 -6.80 12.20
N MET A 2 -20.19 -6.16 11.73
CA MET A 2 -18.95 -6.00 12.51
C MET A 2 -19.15 -4.87 13.54
N PRO A 3 -18.55 -4.92 14.73
CA PRO A 3 -18.85 -3.97 15.79
C PRO A 3 -18.19 -2.60 15.51
N LEU A 4 -18.94 -1.52 15.77
CA LEU A 4 -18.55 -0.10 15.59
C LEU A 4 -17.16 0.26 16.18
N VAL A 5 -16.71 -0.49 17.19
CA VAL A 5 -15.45 -0.24 17.91
C VAL A 5 -14.22 -0.49 17.03
N ALA A 6 -14.27 -1.49 16.15
CA ALA A 6 -13.16 -1.80 15.24
C ALA A 6 -12.95 -0.65 14.24
N ASN A 7 -14.03 -0.04 13.73
CA ASN A 7 -13.94 1.05 12.76
C ASN A 7 -13.33 2.33 13.36
N ALA A 8 -13.56 2.58 14.65
CA ALA A 8 -13.00 3.76 15.33
C ALA A 8 -11.48 3.67 15.53
N GLN A 9 -10.94 2.50 15.90
CA GLN A 9 -9.49 2.29 16.04
C GLN A 9 -8.76 2.31 14.68
N LYS A 10 -9.38 1.79 13.62
CA LYS A 10 -8.85 1.78 12.25
C LYS A 10 -8.68 3.20 11.70
N ASN A 11 -9.72 4.03 11.82
CA ASN A 11 -9.62 5.44 11.49
C ASN A 11 -8.53 6.14 12.32
N ASN A 12 -8.36 5.79 13.59
CA ASN A 12 -7.35 6.41 14.45
C ASN A 12 -5.90 6.15 13.98
N PHE A 13 -5.58 4.93 13.53
CA PHE A 13 -4.25 4.62 12.98
C PHE A 13 -3.95 5.49 11.75
N MET A 14 -4.89 5.52 10.81
CA MET A 14 -4.76 6.24 9.53
C MET A 14 -4.67 7.75 9.75
N LEU A 15 -5.53 8.30 10.61
CA LEU A 15 -5.52 9.72 10.97
C LEU A 15 -4.24 10.15 11.69
N THR A 16 -3.54 9.22 12.34
CA THR A 16 -2.28 9.52 13.04
C THR A 16 -1.07 9.44 12.11
N HIS A 17 -0.91 8.34 11.38
CA HIS A 17 0.35 8.04 10.69
C HIS A 17 0.41 8.52 9.24
N ILE A 18 -0.72 8.81 8.59
CA ILE A 18 -0.70 9.39 7.25
C ILE A 18 -0.18 10.83 7.28
N PRO A 19 -0.65 11.71 8.17
CA PRO A 19 -0.05 13.05 8.30
C PRO A 19 1.46 12.97 8.60
N GLU A 20 1.87 12.09 9.51
CA GLU A 20 3.29 11.87 9.84
C GLU A 20 4.11 11.41 8.62
N LEU A 21 3.56 10.48 7.82
CA LEU A 21 4.18 10.07 6.56
C LEU A 21 4.30 11.25 5.60
N LEU A 22 3.23 12.02 5.41
CA LEU A 22 3.17 13.11 4.44
C LEU A 22 3.96 14.34 4.87
N GLU A 23 4.22 14.53 6.16
CA GLU A 23 5.14 15.55 6.65
C GLU A 23 6.57 15.25 6.18
N ARG A 24 6.96 13.97 6.17
CA ARG A 24 8.34 13.51 5.95
C ARG A 24 8.61 13.06 4.52
N PHE A 25 7.59 12.57 3.84
CA PHE A 25 7.71 11.98 2.51
C PHE A 25 6.70 12.56 1.54
N SER A 26 7.04 12.52 0.25
CA SER A 26 6.12 12.77 -0.85
C SER A 26 5.96 11.49 -1.66
N LEU A 27 4.73 11.17 -2.04
CA LEU A 27 4.40 10.07 -2.95
C LEU A 27 4.06 10.64 -4.32
N SER A 28 4.68 10.10 -5.36
CA SER A 28 4.27 10.32 -6.74
C SER A 28 4.07 9.00 -7.47
N TYR A 29 3.32 8.99 -8.57
CA TYR A 29 3.10 7.79 -9.37
C TYR A 29 3.25 8.04 -10.86
N GLU A 30 3.67 6.99 -11.57
CA GLU A 30 3.67 6.90 -13.03
C GLU A 30 2.79 5.72 -13.42
N ALA A 31 1.89 5.95 -14.39
CA ALA A 31 1.10 4.88 -14.99
C ALA A 31 1.78 4.48 -16.30
N SER A 32 2.25 3.24 -16.39
CA SER A 32 2.82 2.71 -17.64
C SER A 32 1.74 2.32 -18.65
N ASP A 33 0.57 1.93 -18.15
CA ASP A 33 -0.66 1.61 -18.88
C ASP A 33 -1.88 1.75 -17.94
N ASP A 34 -3.10 1.56 -18.45
CA ASP A 34 -4.34 1.59 -17.65
C ASP A 34 -4.48 0.42 -16.64
N THR A 35 -3.47 -0.44 -16.54
CA THR A 35 -3.48 -1.65 -15.70
C THR A 35 -2.31 -1.74 -14.73
N CYS A 36 -1.36 -0.80 -14.74
CA CYS A 36 -0.15 -0.86 -13.93
C CYS A 36 0.32 0.55 -13.52
N MET A 37 0.64 0.68 -12.24
CA MET A 37 1.17 1.92 -11.66
C MET A 37 2.44 1.64 -10.87
N GLY A 38 3.48 2.41 -11.14
CA GLY A 38 4.67 2.53 -10.31
C GLY A 38 4.56 3.76 -9.41
N TYR A 39 4.95 3.61 -8.16
CA TYR A 39 4.99 4.68 -7.18
C TYR A 39 6.44 4.93 -6.75
N PHE A 40 6.70 6.20 -6.47
CA PHE A 40 7.97 6.72 -6.03
C PHE A 40 7.78 7.40 -4.68
N LEU A 41 8.67 7.10 -3.75
CA LEU A 41 8.68 7.71 -2.43
C LEU A 41 9.92 8.59 -2.29
N TYR A 42 9.69 9.87 -2.05
CA TYR A 42 10.71 10.89 -1.86
C TYR A 42 10.81 11.28 -0.39
N SER A 43 12.01 11.21 0.19
CA SER A 43 12.32 11.71 1.53
C SER A 43 12.59 13.21 1.45
N LYS A 44 11.79 14.00 2.17
CA LYS A 44 11.93 15.46 2.22
C LYS A 44 13.13 15.88 3.08
N GLU A 45 13.38 15.13 4.15
CA GLU A 45 14.52 15.34 5.05
C GLU A 45 15.85 15.19 4.28
N ASN A 46 16.00 14.07 3.58
CA ASN A 46 17.22 13.75 2.84
C ASN A 46 17.22 14.29 1.41
N SER A 47 16.16 14.98 1.00
CA SER A 47 15.93 15.53 -0.34
C SER A 47 16.20 14.52 -1.48
N THR A 48 15.81 13.26 -1.29
CA THR A 48 16.15 12.16 -2.21
C THR A 48 15.04 11.13 -2.35
N THR A 49 14.97 10.50 -3.52
CA THR A 49 14.04 9.38 -3.76
C THR A 49 14.57 8.11 -3.10
N ILE A 50 13.85 7.63 -2.09
CA ILE A 50 14.24 6.45 -1.30
C ILE A 50 13.64 5.14 -1.83
N SER A 51 12.55 5.20 -2.60
CA SER A 51 12.01 4.03 -3.29
C SER A 51 11.47 4.36 -4.68
N ARG A 52 11.80 3.51 -5.67
CA ARG A 52 11.32 3.58 -7.07
C ARG A 52 10.58 2.31 -7.50
N ASN A 53 10.33 1.38 -6.59
CA ASN A 53 9.87 0.02 -6.90
C ASN A 53 8.61 -0.37 -6.11
N LEU A 54 7.67 0.56 -5.99
CA LEU A 54 6.36 0.30 -5.42
C LEU A 54 5.37 0.09 -6.57
N ILE A 55 5.11 -1.16 -6.94
CA ILE A 55 4.38 -1.50 -8.17
C ILE A 55 3.09 -2.22 -7.81
N VAL A 56 1.99 -1.70 -8.34
CA VAL A 56 0.66 -2.32 -8.24
C VAL A 56 0.02 -2.41 -9.61
N SER A 57 -0.78 -3.44 -9.83
CA SER A 57 -1.49 -3.65 -11.09
C SER A 57 -2.93 -4.07 -10.88
N HIS A 58 -3.75 -3.78 -11.87
CA HIS A 58 -5.12 -4.24 -11.98
C HIS A 58 -5.12 -5.60 -12.67
N SER A 59 -5.53 -6.64 -11.94
CA SER A 59 -5.84 -7.93 -12.54
C SER A 59 -7.23 -7.86 -13.18
N VAL A 60 -7.30 -7.47 -14.46
CA VAL A 60 -8.54 -7.21 -15.21
C VAL A 60 -9.55 -8.35 -15.10
N PHE A 61 -9.10 -9.61 -15.25
CA PHE A 61 -9.98 -10.78 -15.19
C PHE A 61 -10.58 -11.04 -13.81
N SER A 62 -9.81 -10.77 -12.76
CA SER A 62 -10.24 -11.04 -11.38
C SER A 62 -10.80 -9.79 -10.68
N LYS A 63 -10.79 -8.63 -11.35
CA LYS A 63 -11.19 -7.32 -10.81
C LYS A 63 -10.56 -7.07 -9.44
N SER A 64 -9.26 -7.34 -9.35
CA SER A 64 -8.50 -7.27 -8.10
C SER A 64 -7.27 -6.40 -8.25
N LEU A 65 -6.82 -5.86 -7.12
CA LEU A 65 -5.51 -5.22 -7.04
C LEU A 65 -4.45 -6.30 -6.81
N TYR A 66 -3.37 -6.24 -7.56
CA TYR A 66 -2.19 -7.06 -7.33
C TYR A 66 -1.01 -6.16 -6.93
N VAL A 67 -0.38 -6.42 -5.79
CA VAL A 67 0.81 -5.71 -5.34
C VAL A 67 2.03 -6.50 -5.78
N SER A 68 2.66 -6.04 -6.86
CA SER A 68 3.81 -6.69 -7.48
C SER A 68 5.10 -6.49 -6.70
N LYS A 69 5.32 -5.26 -6.20
CA LYS A 69 6.49 -4.91 -5.39
C LYS A 69 6.10 -3.86 -4.35
N PHE A 70 6.50 -4.05 -3.10
CA PHE A 70 6.28 -3.07 -2.05
C PHE A 70 7.47 -3.06 -1.08
N TYR A 71 8.50 -2.31 -1.45
CA TYR A 71 9.71 -2.10 -0.63
C TYR A 71 9.92 -0.59 -0.49
N PRO A 72 9.24 0.07 0.46
CA PRO A 72 9.26 1.52 0.55
C PRO A 72 10.57 2.06 1.15
N GLU A 73 11.44 1.18 1.68
CA GLU A 73 12.73 1.52 2.32
C GLU A 73 12.62 2.51 3.50
N ILE A 74 11.41 2.83 3.97
CA ILE A 74 11.16 3.78 5.07
C ILE A 74 11.79 3.31 6.39
N TYR A 75 12.00 2.01 6.58
CA TYR A 75 12.63 1.45 7.79
C TYR A 75 14.06 1.99 8.05
N ARG A 76 14.71 2.57 7.03
CA ARG A 76 16.03 3.20 7.15
C ARG A 76 15.98 4.54 7.88
N GLU A 77 14.80 5.13 7.99
CA GLU A 77 14.58 6.46 8.58
C GLU A 77 14.22 6.32 10.07
N ILE A 78 14.57 7.34 10.87
CA ILE A 78 14.29 7.36 12.31
C ILE A 78 12.78 7.37 12.56
N ASN A 79 12.28 6.71 13.62
CA ASN A 79 10.86 6.69 13.99
C ASN A 79 9.92 6.26 12.84
N SER A 80 10.26 5.19 12.13
CA SER A 80 9.57 4.75 10.90
C SER A 80 8.57 3.60 11.07
N ARG A 81 8.39 3.12 12.31
CA ARG A 81 7.73 1.83 12.64
C ARG A 81 6.37 1.61 11.97
N TYR A 82 5.58 2.67 11.76
CA TYR A 82 4.23 2.59 11.19
C TYR A 82 4.10 3.21 9.79
N LEU A 83 5.16 3.84 9.29
CA LEU A 83 5.10 4.62 8.06
C LEU A 83 5.04 3.74 6.82
N SER A 84 5.67 2.55 6.85
CA SER A 84 5.49 1.56 5.78
C SER A 84 4.03 1.11 5.65
N ALA A 85 3.32 0.95 6.77
CA ALA A 85 1.90 0.63 6.74
C ALA A 85 1.10 1.80 6.18
N ALA A 86 1.27 3.02 6.72
CA ALA A 86 0.60 4.22 6.19
C ALA A 86 0.80 4.41 4.68
N CYS A 87 2.03 4.19 4.20
CA CYS A 87 2.38 4.22 2.79
C CYS A 87 1.64 3.15 1.98
N PHE A 88 1.57 1.91 2.49
CA PHE A 88 0.82 0.83 1.86
C PHE A 88 -0.67 1.20 1.69
N TYR A 89 -1.30 1.72 2.74
CA TYR A 89 -2.70 2.12 2.67
C TYR A 89 -2.92 3.20 1.61
N LEU A 90 -2.13 4.29 1.62
CA LEU A 90 -2.26 5.36 0.64
C LEU A 90 -2.16 4.83 -0.79
N ILE A 91 -1.16 3.99 -1.07
CA ILE A 91 -0.97 3.39 -2.40
C ILE A 91 -2.15 2.48 -2.77
N ALA A 92 -2.61 1.62 -1.85
CA ALA A 92 -3.73 0.72 -2.11
C ALA A 92 -5.03 1.50 -2.40
N HIS A 93 -5.36 2.50 -1.57
CA HIS A 93 -6.53 3.35 -1.76
C HIS A 93 -6.48 4.12 -3.08
N HIS A 94 -5.33 4.76 -3.37
CA HIS A 94 -5.16 5.49 -4.62
C HIS A 94 -5.27 4.56 -5.83
N ALA A 95 -4.60 3.40 -5.78
CA ALA A 95 -4.62 2.47 -6.90
C ALA A 95 -6.02 1.94 -7.21
N ILE A 96 -6.77 1.59 -6.17
CA ILE A 96 -8.15 1.11 -6.30
C ILE A 96 -9.07 2.16 -6.90
N GLN A 97 -8.93 3.42 -6.48
CA GLN A 97 -9.69 4.53 -7.07
C GLN A 97 -9.34 4.76 -8.54
N ARG A 98 -8.04 4.77 -8.88
CA ARG A 98 -7.57 5.03 -10.26
C ARG A 98 -7.90 3.89 -11.22
N PHE A 99 -7.88 2.63 -10.76
CA PHE A 99 -8.30 1.48 -11.55
C PHE A 99 -9.82 1.24 -11.55
N HIS A 100 -10.61 2.10 -10.87
CA HIS A 100 -12.05 1.97 -10.74
C HIS A 100 -12.49 0.60 -10.18
N LEU A 101 -11.72 0.07 -9.23
CA LEU A 101 -12.04 -1.18 -8.54
C LEU A 101 -13.15 -0.95 -7.51
N ALA A 102 -14.04 -1.94 -7.37
CA ALA A 102 -15.13 -1.88 -6.42
C ALA A 102 -14.66 -1.97 -4.96
N ASP A 103 -15.47 -1.46 -4.03
CA ASP A 103 -15.33 -1.82 -2.62
C ASP A 103 -15.40 -3.34 -2.44
N ASN A 104 -14.76 -3.87 -1.38
CA ASN A 104 -14.65 -5.30 -1.10
C ASN A 104 -13.89 -6.12 -2.17
N CYS A 105 -13.16 -5.47 -3.09
CA CYS A 105 -12.30 -6.16 -4.04
C CYS A 105 -11.14 -6.89 -3.34
N TRP A 106 -10.57 -7.86 -4.04
CA TRP A 106 -9.41 -8.59 -3.53
C TRP A 106 -8.14 -7.76 -3.70
N VAL A 107 -7.26 -7.83 -2.70
CA VAL A 107 -5.88 -7.37 -2.76
C VAL A 107 -5.00 -8.60 -2.66
N ASN A 108 -4.20 -8.84 -3.69
CA ASN A 108 -3.38 -10.03 -3.84
C ASN A 108 -1.91 -9.64 -3.89
N LEU A 109 -1.03 -10.47 -3.33
CA LEU A 109 0.42 -10.27 -3.41
C LEU A 109 1.17 -11.57 -3.15
N GLU A 110 2.42 -11.60 -3.58
CA GLU A 110 3.36 -12.67 -3.21
C GLU A 110 4.50 -12.07 -2.40
N THR A 111 4.79 -12.64 -1.23
CA THR A 111 5.79 -12.12 -0.30
C THR A 111 6.54 -13.25 0.38
N GLU A 112 7.67 -12.95 1.01
CA GLU A 112 8.38 -13.90 1.86
C GLU A 112 7.57 -14.18 3.14
N ASP A 113 7.63 -15.40 3.64
CA ASP A 113 6.86 -15.82 4.82
C ASP A 113 7.18 -14.93 6.04
N THR A 114 8.46 -14.55 6.20
CA THR A 114 8.93 -13.64 7.27
C THR A 114 8.36 -12.23 7.15
N VAL A 115 8.20 -11.72 5.92
CA VAL A 115 7.58 -10.41 5.65
C VAL A 115 6.08 -10.48 5.87
N TYR A 116 5.43 -11.60 5.51
CA TYR A 116 4.04 -11.82 5.86
C TYR A 116 3.83 -11.74 7.37
N ASP A 117 4.59 -12.53 8.14
CA ASP A 117 4.43 -12.61 9.60
C ASP A 117 4.73 -11.28 10.31
N SER A 118 5.73 -10.53 9.83
CA SER A 118 6.16 -9.28 10.47
C SER A 118 5.38 -8.04 10.04
N PHE A 119 4.80 -8.04 8.84
CA PHE A 119 4.13 -6.88 8.24
C PHE A 119 2.69 -7.17 7.81
N TYR A 120 2.47 -8.00 6.80
CA TYR A 120 1.14 -8.14 6.18
C TYR A 120 0.09 -8.76 7.09
N SER A 121 0.48 -9.71 7.96
CA SER A 121 -0.41 -10.34 8.95
C SER A 121 -0.96 -9.33 9.98
N ARG A 122 -0.28 -8.19 10.15
CA ARG A 122 -0.64 -7.14 11.11
C ARG A 122 -1.52 -6.05 10.51
N LEU A 123 -1.69 -6.05 9.18
CA LEU A 123 -2.59 -5.12 8.48
C LEU A 123 -4.04 -5.61 8.58
N ASN A 124 -4.60 -5.50 9.79
CA ASN A 124 -5.93 -6.01 10.15
C ASN A 124 -7.09 -5.45 9.29
N ASP A 125 -6.88 -4.34 8.60
CA ASP A 125 -7.89 -3.79 7.68
C ASP A 125 -8.04 -4.58 6.41
N PHE A 126 -6.95 -5.15 5.92
CA PHE A 126 -6.97 -6.01 4.74
C PHE A 126 -7.24 -7.47 5.11
N ASP A 127 -7.07 -7.85 6.38
CA ASP A 127 -7.22 -9.23 6.89
C ASP A 127 -6.51 -10.26 5.99
N PHE A 128 -5.24 -9.97 5.64
CA PHE A 128 -4.45 -10.80 4.74
C PHE A 128 -4.28 -12.23 5.25
N LYS A 129 -4.63 -13.21 4.42
CA LYS A 129 -4.44 -14.65 4.67
C LYS A 129 -3.57 -15.29 3.59
N ILE A 130 -2.68 -16.18 4.00
CA ILE A 130 -1.97 -17.08 3.09
C ILE A 130 -3.02 -17.97 2.42
N GLN A 131 -3.02 -17.98 1.09
CA GLN A 131 -3.87 -18.89 0.30
C GLN A 131 -3.14 -20.21 0.00
N TYR A 132 -1.85 -20.10 -0.32
CA TYR A 132 -0.97 -21.23 -0.56
C TYR A 132 0.50 -20.78 -0.49
N HIS A 133 1.36 -21.72 -0.10
CA HIS A 133 2.81 -21.53 -0.12
C HIS A 133 3.38 -21.71 -1.53
N ARG A 134 4.48 -21.03 -1.80
CA ARG A 134 5.28 -21.06 -3.02
C ARG A 134 6.69 -21.56 -2.67
N PRO A 135 7.46 -22.06 -3.65
CA PRO A 135 8.87 -22.37 -3.45
C PRO A 135 9.67 -21.17 -2.91
N ALA A 136 10.79 -21.45 -2.28
CA ALA A 136 11.72 -20.46 -1.71
C ALA A 136 11.15 -19.60 -0.55
N ASN A 137 10.36 -20.20 0.35
CA ASN A 137 9.79 -19.56 1.55
C ASN A 137 8.95 -18.32 1.23
N ARG A 138 8.16 -18.43 0.17
CA ARG A 138 7.23 -17.39 -0.27
C ARG A 138 5.81 -17.87 -0.10
N SER A 139 4.90 -16.93 0.07
CA SER A 139 3.47 -17.20 0.17
C SER A 139 2.70 -16.29 -0.77
N TYR A 140 1.69 -16.86 -1.42
CA TYR A 140 0.65 -16.06 -2.06
C TYR A 140 -0.38 -15.68 -1.01
N VAL A 141 -0.60 -14.39 -0.87
CA VAL A 141 -1.42 -13.79 0.18
C VAL A 141 -2.56 -13.03 -0.46
N ARG A 142 -3.74 -13.17 0.13
CA ARG A 142 -4.96 -12.47 -0.30
C ARG A 142 -5.62 -11.81 0.90
N GLY A 143 -5.99 -10.55 0.72
CA GLY A 143 -6.76 -9.76 1.67
C GLY A 143 -7.91 -9.07 0.96
N ARG A 144 -8.76 -8.40 1.74
CA ARG A 144 -9.94 -7.71 1.24
C ARG A 144 -9.80 -6.21 1.45
N TYR A 145 -10.07 -5.45 0.41
CA TYR A 145 -10.13 -4.00 0.53
C TYR A 145 -11.44 -3.57 1.16
N HIS A 146 -11.37 -2.55 2.02
CA HIS A 146 -12.54 -1.84 2.51
C HIS A 146 -12.35 -0.35 2.27
N GLN A 147 -13.32 0.26 1.59
CA GLN A 147 -13.31 1.69 1.35
C GLN A 147 -13.45 2.44 2.66
N ILE A 148 -12.53 3.37 2.90
CA ILE A 148 -12.61 4.37 3.96
C ILE A 148 -12.51 5.76 3.34
N SER A 149 -12.94 6.78 4.08
CA SER A 149 -12.78 8.18 3.68
C SER A 149 -11.33 8.60 3.87
N LEU A 150 -10.50 8.27 2.89
CA LEU A 150 -9.10 8.68 2.84
C LEU A 150 -8.88 9.50 1.56
N GLY A 151 -8.49 10.76 1.73
CA GLY A 151 -8.00 11.57 0.62
C GLY A 151 -6.72 10.96 0.05
N THR A 152 -6.62 10.87 -1.27
CA THR A 152 -5.42 10.42 -1.98
C THR A 152 -4.86 11.49 -2.93
N GLU A 153 -5.43 12.70 -2.88
CA GLU A 153 -5.06 13.87 -3.68
C GLU A 153 -3.64 14.37 -3.43
N MET A 154 -3.04 13.99 -2.30
CA MET A 154 -1.63 14.30 -2.00
C MET A 154 -0.64 13.49 -2.86
N ILE A 155 -1.09 12.41 -3.50
CA ILE A 155 -0.26 11.61 -4.40
C ILE A 155 -0.25 12.29 -5.77
N THR A 156 0.92 12.77 -6.18
CA THR A 156 1.05 13.55 -7.42
C THR A 156 1.46 12.67 -8.60
N VAL A 157 1.15 13.12 -9.82
CA VAL A 157 1.70 12.49 -11.03
C VAL A 157 3.20 12.74 -11.06
N HIS A 158 3.99 11.69 -11.29
CA HIS A 158 5.42 11.81 -11.49
C HIS A 158 5.68 12.43 -12.86
N VAL A 159 6.21 13.65 -12.87
CA VAL A 159 6.70 14.31 -14.08
C VAL A 159 8.21 14.10 -14.08
N GLY A 160 8.71 13.27 -15.00
CA GLY A 160 10.15 13.04 -15.12
C GLY A 160 10.90 14.37 -15.29
N GLU A 161 12.09 14.48 -14.70
CA GLU A 161 13.00 15.58 -15.00
C GLU A 161 13.33 15.54 -16.50
N ILE A 162 13.04 16.65 -17.21
CA ILE A 162 13.35 16.87 -18.63
C ILE A 162 14.85 17.13 -18.77
#